data_AF-A0AAW7PXF8-F1
#
_entry.id   AF-A0AAW7PXF8-F1
#
_cell.length_a   1.000
_cell.length_b   1.000
_cell.length_c   1.000
_cell.angle_alpha   90.00
_cell.angle_beta   90.00
_cell.angle_gamma   90.00
#
_symmetry.space_group_name_H-M   'P 1'
#
loop_
_entity.id
_entity.type
_entity.pdbx_description
1 polymer ?
#
loop_
_entity_poly.entity_id
_entity_poly.type
_entity_poly.pdbx_seq_one_letter_code
_entity_poly.pdbx_strand_id
1 'polypeptide(L)' 'MNVEEEINKKIEEINSLGFKDKINLNVKEAAKVLGVSPSSLDNYRKMGIGADYIELAGRRLYPKRALGEYLVRSLIRTA' A
#
# COMPACT_ATOMS: atom_id res chain seq x y z
N MET A 1 -21.06 3.64 -0.05
CA MET A 1 -19.91 2.84 0.43
C MET A 1 -19.36 3.50 1.67
N ASN A 2 -19.16 2.75 2.75
CA ASN A 2 -18.40 3.24 3.89
C ASN A 2 -16.90 3.05 3.57
N VAL A 3 -16.21 4.15 3.25
CA VAL A 3 -14.80 4.11 2.81
C VAL A 3 -13.89 3.52 3.89
N GLU A 4 -14.17 3.81 5.17
CA GLU A 4 -13.36 3.31 6.29
C GLU A 4 -13.49 1.78 6.46
N GLU A 5 -14.69 1.23 6.26
CA GLU A 5 -14.90 -0.22 6.29
C GLU A 5 -14.12 -0.93 5.17
N GLU A 6 -14.08 -0.37 3.96
CA GLU A 6 -13.32 -0.93 2.85
C GLU A 6 -11.81 -0.85 3.07
N ILE A 7 -11.31 0.25 3.66
CA ILE A 7 -9.90 0.37 4.04
C ILE A 7 -9.55 -0.72 5.07
N ASN A 8 -10.40 -0.92 6.07
CA ASN A 8 -10.18 -1.96 7.08
C ASN A 8 -10.19 -3.37 6.48
N LYS A 9 -11.10 -3.67 5.53
CA LYS A 9 -11.07 -4.93 4.78
C LYS A 9 -9.74 -5.12 4.05
N LYS A 10 -9.21 -4.08 3.39
CA LYS A 10 -7.90 -4.15 2.72
C LYS A 10 -6.75 -4.35 3.69
N ILE A 11 -6.81 -3.75 4.88
CA ILE A 11 -5.80 -3.99 5.93
C ILE A 11 -5.84 -5.46 6.39
N GLU A 12 -7.03 -6.05 6.56
CA GLU A 12 -7.14 -7.46 6.91
C GLU A 12 -6.66 -8.40 5.81
N GLU A 13 -6.95 -8.10 4.53
CA GLU A 13 -6.35 -8.82 3.40
C GLU A 13 -4.82 -8.79 3.45
N ILE A 14 -4.23 -7.62 3.74
CA ILE A 14 -2.78 -7.46 3.92
C ILE A 14 -2.27 -8.30 5.11
N ASN A 15 -3.00 -8.34 6.22
CA ASN A 15 -2.66 -9.17 7.38
C ASN A 15 -2.62 -10.65 7.00
N SER A 16 -3.62 -11.13 6.25
CA SER A 16 -3.71 -12.51 5.76
C SER A 16 -2.58 -12.92 4.83
N LEU A 17 -1.85 -11.97 4.21
CA LEU A 17 -0.65 -12.24 3.41
C LEU A 17 0.62 -12.52 4.26
N GLY A 18 0.49 -12.55 5.59
CA GLY A 18 1.58 -12.81 6.54
C GLY A 18 2.20 -11.55 7.13
N PHE A 19 1.50 -10.40 7.08
CA PHE A 19 2.01 -9.11 7.56
C PHE A 19 1.27 -8.58 8.80
N LYS A 20 0.55 -9.45 9.51
CA LYS A 20 -0.25 -9.09 10.70
C LYS A 20 0.55 -8.32 11.75
N ASP A 21 1.76 -8.78 12.05
CA ASP A 21 2.61 -8.24 13.12
C ASP A 21 3.37 -6.96 12.73
N LYS A 22 3.16 -6.45 11.51
CA LYS A 22 3.84 -5.24 11.01
C LYS A 22 2.85 -4.10 10.83
N ILE A 23 3.22 -2.91 11.31
CA ILE A 23 2.48 -1.68 11.02
C ILE A 23 2.89 -1.11 9.65
N ASN A 24 4.19 -1.20 9.34
CA ASN A 24 4.80 -0.69 8.12
C ASN A 24 5.45 -1.82 7.31
N LEU A 25 5.26 -1.78 5.99
CA LEU A 25 5.87 -2.71 5.05
C LEU A 25 7.07 -2.03 4.36
N ASN A 26 8.12 -2.81 4.07
CA ASN A 26 9.20 -2.32 3.22
C ASN A 26 8.80 -2.35 1.73
N VAL A 27 9.65 -1.81 0.85
CA VAL A 27 9.39 -1.75 -0.61
C VAL A 27 9.06 -3.11 -1.22
N LYS A 28 9.76 -4.19 -0.84
CA LYS A 28 9.52 -5.53 -1.41
C LYS A 28 8.16 -6.08 -0.96
N GLU A 29 7.81 -5.87 0.30
CA GLU A 29 6.55 -6.33 0.87
C GLU A 29 5.37 -5.54 0.32
N ALA A 30 5.48 -4.22 0.23
CA ALA A 30 4.48 -3.36 -0.38
C ALA A 30 4.26 -3.71 -1.86
N ALA A 31 5.33 -3.99 -2.61
CA ALA A 31 5.23 -4.45 -4.00
C ALA A 31 4.48 -5.78 -4.11
N LYS A 32 4.71 -6.72 -3.18
CA LYS A 32 3.95 -7.98 -3.09
C LYS A 32 2.45 -7.73 -2.84
N VAL A 33 2.11 -6.83 -1.92
CA VAL A 33 0.71 -6.43 -1.65
C VAL A 33 0.04 -5.85 -2.89
N LEU A 34 0.76 -5.00 -3.63
CA LEU A 34 0.24 -4.33 -4.82
C LEU A 34 0.29 -5.20 -6.10
N GLY A 35 0.85 -6.41 -6.02
CA GLY A 35 0.96 -7.32 -7.16
C GLY A 35 1.91 -6.84 -8.26
N VAL A 36 2.94 -6.05 -7.93
CA VAL A 36 3.91 -5.48 -8.88
C VAL A 36 5.34 -5.79 -8.47
N SER A 37 6.30 -5.54 -9.36
CA SER A 37 7.72 -5.64 -9.00
C SER A 37 8.16 -4.45 -8.13
N PRO A 38 9.20 -4.61 -7.29
CA PRO A 38 9.76 -3.50 -6.52
C PRO A 38 10.25 -2.34 -7.39
N SER A 39 10.75 -2.63 -8.60
CA SER A 39 11.18 -1.60 -9.56
C SER A 39 10.00 -0.82 -10.12
N SER A 40 8.88 -1.49 -10.44
CA SER A 40 7.64 -0.80 -10.83
C SER A 40 7.14 0.11 -9.72
N LEU A 41 7.14 -0.35 -8.46
CA LEU A 41 6.75 0.48 -7.32
C LEU A 41 7.66 1.71 -7.15
N ASP A 42 8.97 1.57 -7.36
CA ASP A 42 9.89 2.72 -7.35
C ASP A 42 9.62 3.70 -8.51
N ASN A 43 9.29 3.19 -9.69
CA ASN A 43 8.91 4.02 -10.84
C ASN A 43 7.62 4.79 -10.58
N TYR A 44 6.60 4.14 -10.03
CA TYR A 44 5.33 4.77 -9.65
C TYR A 44 5.58 5.95 -8.70
N ARG A 45 6.34 5.70 -7.64
CA ARG A 45 6.76 6.75 -6.70
C ARG A 45 7.47 7.92 -7.38
N LYS A 46 8.40 7.65 -8.31
CA LYS A 46 9.10 8.70 -9.08
C LYS A 46 8.16 9.50 -9.98
N MET A 47 7.12 8.86 -10.50
CA MET A 47 6.06 9.48 -11.29
C MET A 47 5.01 10.22 -10.43
N GLY A 48 5.13 10.16 -9.09
CA GLY A 48 4.14 10.72 -8.17
C GLY A 48 2.81 9.95 -8.14
N ILE A 49 2.81 8.69 -8.59
CA ILE A 49 1.65 7.80 -8.57
C ILE A 49 1.91 6.66 -7.59
N GLY A 50 0.88 6.17 -6.89
CA GLY A 50 1.02 5.07 -5.94
C GLY A 50 0.60 5.41 -4.51
N ALA A 51 0.84 4.47 -3.60
CA ALA A 51 0.52 4.63 -2.19
C ALA A 51 1.50 5.55 -1.46
N ASP A 52 1.01 6.26 -0.46
CA ASP A 52 1.85 7.08 0.41
C ASP A 52 2.85 6.23 1.20
N TYR A 53 3.99 6.85 1.51
CA TYR A 53 5.08 6.22 2.24
C TYR A 53 5.78 7.21 3.16
N ILE A 54 6.51 6.67 4.13
CA ILE A 54 7.39 7.40 5.03
C ILE A 54 8.83 7.13 4.62
N GLU A 55 9.64 8.17 4.55
CA GLU A 55 11.08 8.05 4.37
C GLU A 55 11.79 8.25 5.72
N LEU A 56 12.53 7.24 6.16
CA LEU A 56 13.24 7.24 7.44
C LEU A 56 14.64 6.64 7.25
N ALA A 57 15.68 7.46 7.50
CA ALA A 57 17.08 7.05 7.39
C ALA A 57 17.40 6.33 6.05
N GLY A 58 16.92 6.88 4.93
CA GLY A 58 17.13 6.32 3.58
C GLY A 58 16.30 5.07 3.26
N ARG A 59 15.41 4.64 4.17
CA ARG A 59 14.47 3.54 3.95
C ARG A 59 13.08 4.09 3.65
N ARG A 60 12.35 3.39 2.80
CA ARG A 60 10.95 3.68 2.50
C ARG A 60 10.06 2.64 3.16
N LEU A 61 9.10 3.14 3.92
CA LEU A 61 8.15 2.36 4.70
C LEU A 61 6.74 2.71 4.25
N TYR A 62 5.95 1.70 3.93
CA TYR A 62 4.56 1.84 3.49
C TYR A 62 3.64 1.40 4.62
N PRO A 63 2.96 2.34 5.33
CA PRO A 63 1.97 1.98 6.32
C PRO A 63 0.85 1.13 5.71
N LYS A 64 0.38 0.11 6.43
CA LYS A 64 -0.77 -0.72 5.96
C LYS A 64 -1.97 0.13 5.58
N ARG A 65 -2.24 1.19 6.36
CA ARG A 65 -3.33 2.12 6.10
C ARG A 65 -3.18 2.83 4.75
N ALA A 66 -2.00 3.36 4.43
CA ALA A 66 -1.74 4.02 3.16
C ALA A 66 -1.91 3.07 1.95
N LEU A 67 -1.49 1.82 2.09
CA LEU A 67 -1.72 0.79 1.07
C LEU A 67 -3.22 0.48 0.91
N GLY A 68 -3.96 0.34 2.01
CA GLY A 68 -5.41 0.14 1.99
C GLY A 68 -6.15 1.31 1.35
N GLU A 69 -5.81 2.54 1.72
CA GLU A 69 -6.37 3.76 1.13
C GLU A 69 -6.12 3.85 -0.38
N TYR A 70 -4.90 3.55 -0.82
CA TYR A 70 -4.57 3.52 -2.25
C TYR A 70 -5.39 2.48 -3.02
N LEU A 71 -5.49 1.26 -2.50
CA LEU A 71 -6.27 0.18 -3.12
C LEU A 71 -7.76 0.56 -3.24
N VAL A 72 -8.35 1.12 -2.17
CA VAL A 72 -9.74 1.58 -2.20
C VAL A 72 -9.93 2.73 -3.19
N ARG A 73 -9.03 3.72 -3.23
CA ARG A 73 -9.08 4.82 -4.21
C ARG A 73 -9.02 4.28 -5.65
N SER A 74 -8.18 3.29 -5.93
CA SER A 74 -8.07 2.71 -7.28
C SER A 74 -9.31 1.94 -7.75
N LEU A 75 -10.13 1.43 -6.81
CA LEU A 75 -11.42 0.79 -7.10
C LEU A 75 -12.50 1.81 -7.45
N ILE A 76 -12.40 3.03 -6.89
CA ILE A 76 -13.24 4.17 -7.25
C ILE A 76 -12.70 4.74 -8.57
N ARG A 77 -12.93 4.03 -9.68
CA ARG A 77 -12.80 4.61 -11.02
C ARG A 77 -13.82 5.74 -11.12
N THR A 78 -13.40 6.96 -10.87
CA THR A 78 -14.14 8.11 -11.39
C THR A 78 -13.88 8.14 -12.89
N ALA A 79 -14.89 7.69 -13.65
CA ALA A 79 -14.96 7.82 -15.09
C ALA A 79 -15.11 9.29 -15.49
#